data_AF-A0A8J7QLB9-F1
#
_entry.id   AF-A0A8J7QLB9-F1
#
_cell.length_a   1.000
_cell.length_b   1.000
_cell.length_c   1.000
_cell.angle_alpha   90.00
_cell.angle_beta   90.00
_cell.angle_gamma   90.00
#
_symmetry.space_group_name_H-M   'P 1'
#
loop_
_entity.id
_entity.type
_entity.pdbx_description
1 polymer ?
#
loop_
_entity_poly.entity_id
_entity_poly.type
_entity_poly.pdbx_seq_one_letter_code
_entity_poly.pdbx_strand_id
1 'polypeptide(L)' 'MVKRVGKASAAEIPSSCVYCGVGCRIRYVVEGGKIRKALPDPGDAVSEGSP' A
#
# COMPACT_ATOMS: atom_id res chain seq x y z
N MET A 1 13.00 -2.93 -15.35
CA MET A 1 11.63 -3.44 -15.61
C MET A 1 10.69 -2.97 -14.51
N VAL A 2 10.15 -1.75 -14.62
CA VAL A 2 9.04 -1.28 -13.75
C VAL A 2 7.80 -1.21 -14.62
N LYS A 3 6.92 -2.20 -14.45
CA LYS A 3 5.64 -2.31 -15.18
C LYS A 3 4.84 -1.04 -14.91
N ARG A 4 4.68 -0.20 -15.94
CA ARG A 4 3.78 0.96 -15.90
C ARG A 4 2.36 0.44 -15.76
N VAL A 5 1.81 0.51 -14.56
CA VAL A 5 0.39 0.23 -14.32
C VAL A 5 -0.36 1.45 -14.86
N GLY A 6 -0.73 1.37 -16.14
CA GLY A 6 -1.80 2.18 -16.68
C GLY A 6 -3.13 1.70 -16.11
N LYS A 7 -3.95 2.63 -15.63
CA LYS A 7 -5.39 2.83 -15.94
C LYS A 7 -5.99 3.71 -14.83
N ALA A 8 -6.71 4.76 -15.25
CA ALA A 8 -7.36 5.75 -14.39
C ALA A 8 -8.58 5.15 -13.66
N SER A 9 -8.31 4.30 -12.68
CA SER A 9 -9.30 3.71 -11.76
C SER A 9 -8.55 3.53 -10.44
N ALA A 10 -9.17 3.85 -9.30
CA ALA A 10 -8.52 3.76 -8.00
C ALA A 10 -7.80 2.41 -7.85
N ALA A 11 -6.46 2.45 -7.84
CA ALA A 11 -5.63 1.26 -7.86
C ALA A 11 -5.07 1.04 -6.46
N GLU A 12 -5.33 -0.13 -5.88
CA GLU A 12 -4.76 -0.54 -4.62
C GLU A 12 -3.43 -1.23 -4.88
N ILE A 13 -2.34 -0.64 -4.40
CA ILE A 13 -0.98 -1.16 -4.55
C ILE A 13 -0.53 -1.72 -3.20
N PRO A 14 -0.33 -3.05 -3.06
CA PRO A 14 0.24 -3.62 -1.85
C PRO A 14 1.71 -3.22 -1.71
N SER A 15 2.12 -2.89 -0.50
CA SER A 15 3.47 -2.41 -0.19
C SER A 15 3.84 -2.74 1.26
N SER A 16 5.12 -2.58 1.59
CA SER A 16 5.64 -2.78 2.95
C SER A 16 5.97 -1.43 3.59
N CYS A 17 5.59 -1.26 4.85
CA CYS A 17 5.90 -0.10 5.67
C CYS A 17 7.39 -0.07 6.02
N VAL A 18 8.04 1.07 5.78
CA VAL A 18 9.49 1.25 6.01
C VAL A 18 9.80 2.14 7.22
N TYR A 19 8.79 2.58 7.98
CA TYR A 19 8.97 3.59 9.02
C TYR A 19 9.71 3.07 10.25
N CYS A 20 9.20 2.01 10.88
CA CYS A 20 9.74 1.46 12.13
C CYS A 20 10.64 0.23 11.96
N GLY A 21 10.89 -0.20 10.72
CA GLY A 21 11.67 -1.41 10.41
C GLY A 21 10.93 -2.73 10.60
N VAL A 22 9.68 -2.70 11.07
CA VAL A 22 8.82 -3.89 11.24
C VAL A 22 8.39 -4.49 9.90
N GLY A 23 8.28 -3.67 8.85
CA GLY A 23 7.93 -4.17 7.51
C GLY A 23 6.47 -4.55 7.34
N CYS A 24 5.55 -4.05 8.16
CA CYS A 24 4.12 -4.39 8.10
C CYS A 24 3.50 -4.08 6.73
N ARG A 25 2.54 -4.88 6.30
CA ARG A 25 1.87 -4.69 5.00
C ARG A 25 0.89 -3.52 5.05
N ILE A 26 0.98 -2.68 4.03
CA ILE A 26 0.10 -1.54 3.79
C ILE A 26 -0.37 -1.55 2.33
N ARG A 27 -1.48 -0.88 2.06
CA ARG A 27 -2.06 -0.71 0.73
C ARG A 27 -2.14 0.78 0.41
N TYR A 28 -1.52 1.17 -0.69
CA TYR A 28 -1.65 2.53 -1.21
C TYR A 28 -2.82 2.59 -2.17
N VAL A 29 -3.76 3.50 -1.91
CA VAL A 29 -4.83 3.85 -2.84
C VAL A 29 -4.29 4.94 -3.75
N VAL A 30 -4.08 4.63 -5.02
CA VAL A 30 -3.57 5.54 -6.04
C VAL A 30 -4.69 5.96 -6.97
N GLU A 31 -4.95 7.27 -7.06
CA GLU A 31 -5.92 7.84 -7.99
C GLU A 31 -5.26 8.94 -8.82
N GLY A 32 -5.38 8.85 -10.14
CA GLY A 32 -4.78 9.84 -11.05
C GLY A 32 -3.24 9.92 -10.95
N GLY A 33 -2.58 8.81 -10.63
CA GLY A 33 -1.12 8.75 -10.49
C GLY A 33 -0.57 9.36 -9.20
N LYS A 34 -1.43 9.75 -8.25
CA LYS A 34 -1.03 10.24 -6.93
C LYS A 34 -1.52 9.28 -5.86
N ILE A 35 -0.71 9.08 -4.83
CA ILE A 35 -1.11 8.35 -3.63
C ILE A 35 -2.13 9.23 -2.90
N ARG A 36 -3.34 8.71 -2.70
CA ARG A 36 -4.42 9.39 -1.98
C ARG A 36 -4.50 8.96 -0.53
N LYS A 37 -4.34 7.67 -0.27
CA LYS A 37 -4.41 7.08 1.06
C LYS A 37 -3.40 5.95 1.19
N ALA A 38 -2.92 5.75 2.41
CA ALA A 38 -2.21 4.56 2.83
C ALA A 38 -3.07 3.89 3.90
N LEU A 39 -3.48 2.65 3.67
CA LEU A 39 -4.29 1.88 4.59
C LEU A 39 -3.48 0.69 5.10
N PRO A 40 -3.55 0.34 6.39
CA PRO A 40 -2.97 -0.90 6.89
C PRO A 40 -3.67 -2.10 6.27
N ASP A 41 -2.93 -3.19 6.04
CA ASP A 41 -3.51 -4.44 5.60
C ASP A 41 -4.01 -5.23 6.84
N PRO A 42 -5.33 -5.46 6.99
CA PRO A 42 -5.87 -6.18 8.14
C PRO A 42 -5.50 -7.67 8.15
N GLY A 43 -4.99 -8.20 7.04
CA GLY A 43 -4.44 -9.56 6.95
C GLY A 43 -2.95 -9.63 7.27
N ASP A 44 -2.32 -8.53 7.69
CA ASP A 44 -0.92 -8.52 8.09
C ASP A 44 -0.74 -9.20 9.45
N ALA A 45 -0.15 -10.39 9.48
CA ALA A 45 0.10 -11.13 10.73
C ALA A 45 1.12 -10.44 11.66
N VAL A 46 1.86 -9.45 11.16
CA VAL A 46 2.90 -8.74 11.93
C VAL A 46 2.30 -7.59 12.72
N SER A 47 1.35 -6.85 12.14
CA SER A 47 0.73 -5.68 12.77
C SER A 47 -0.75 -5.88 13.10
N GLU A 48 -1.37 -6.96 12.65
CA GLU A 48 -2.82 -7.26 12.77
C GLU A 48 -3.71 -6.09 12.31
N GLY A 49 -3.24 -5.31 11.33
CA GLY A 49 -3.94 -4.12 10.84
C GLY A 49 -3.90 -2.90 11.77
N SER A 50 -3.14 -2.93 12.88
CA SER A 50 -2.98 -1.81 13.83
C SER A 50 -1.51 -1.40 14.00
N PRO A 51 -0.91 -0.71 13.01
CA PRO A 51 0.40 -0.08 13.16
C PRO A 51 0.36 1.22 13.98
#